data_AF-A0AAU9M912-F1
#
_entry.id   AF-A0AAU9M912-F1
#
_cell.length_a   1.000
_cell.length_b   1.000
_cell.length_c   1.000
_cell.angle_alpha   90.00
_cell.angle_beta   90.00
_cell.angle_gamma   90.00
#
_symmetry.space_group_name_H-M   'P 1'
#
loop_
_entity.id
_entity.type
_entity.pdbx_description
1 polymer ?
#
loop_
_entity_poly.entity_id
_entity_poly.type
_entity_poly.pdbx_seq_one_letter_code
_entity_poly.pdbx_strand_id
1 'polypeptide(L)'
;MIHGPYGAQNVNCPCMVDNKCSKNFPKNFSKHTSIDKDGFPIYRRKTDGSFAEKSDVQLDNRNVVPYNKYLLERYQAHINVEWCNHCFSIRYLFKYINKGPDRAIVVVVQNNNECDNNDAVDEIKEYYDCRYLFACVASWRIYGYDVHYMSPSVMRLPFHLPDQQQLVYSADDDIDDVLKNPSVASSMFTSSMECNQVYKQATDLTYVEFPTKFVFKCNLNTWKPREGGYSIGRIH
;
A
#
# COMPACT_ATOMS: atom_id res chain seq x y z
N MET A 1 18.84 -10.94 -14.80
CA MET A 1 19.46 -10.06 -13.77
C MET A 1 20.47 -10.87 -12.96
N ILE A 2 21.66 -10.33 -12.74
CA ILE A 2 22.76 -10.97 -12.00
C ILE A 2 22.99 -10.17 -10.70
N HIS A 3 23.04 -10.86 -9.56
CA HIS A 3 23.53 -10.28 -8.31
C HIS A 3 25.01 -9.96 -8.47
N GLY A 4 25.37 -8.71 -8.24
CA GLY A 4 26.75 -8.26 -8.44
C GLY A 4 27.74 -8.86 -7.45
N PRO A 5 29.05 -8.63 -7.67
CA PRO A 5 30.08 -9.02 -6.72
C PRO A 5 29.84 -8.36 -5.36
N TYR A 6 30.18 -9.09 -4.30
CA TYR A 6 30.03 -8.67 -2.91
C TYR A 6 31.17 -9.26 -2.07
N GLY A 7 31.30 -8.85 -0.80
CA GLY A 7 32.31 -9.40 0.10
C GLY A 7 33.69 -8.85 -0.21
N ALA A 8 34.73 -9.71 -0.22
CA ALA A 8 36.10 -9.29 -0.52
C ALA A 8 36.25 -8.66 -1.92
N GLN A 9 35.37 -9.03 -2.85
CA GLN A 9 35.36 -8.50 -4.22
C GLN A 9 34.67 -7.12 -4.31
N ASN A 10 33.81 -6.78 -3.34
CA ASN A 10 33.18 -5.47 -3.23
C ASN A 10 32.62 -5.27 -1.82
N VAL A 11 33.43 -4.68 -0.94
CA VAL A 11 33.08 -4.50 0.49
C VAL A 11 31.97 -3.47 0.68
N ASN A 12 31.87 -2.49 -0.23
CA ASN A 12 30.92 -1.38 -0.15
C ASN A 12 29.55 -1.71 -0.74
N CYS A 13 29.30 -2.96 -1.16
CA CYS A 13 28.04 -3.29 -1.78
C CYS A 13 26.87 -3.25 -0.75
N PRO A 14 25.69 -2.71 -1.11
CA PRO A 14 24.59 -2.51 -0.16
C PRO A 14 24.03 -3.78 0.48
N CYS A 15 24.33 -4.95 -0.10
CA CYS A 15 23.83 -6.21 0.43
C CYS A 15 24.66 -6.75 1.61
N MET A 16 25.81 -6.16 1.93
CA MET A 16 26.70 -6.63 3.01
C MET A 16 26.15 -6.27 4.39
N VAL A 17 25.96 -7.30 5.22
CA VAL A 17 25.60 -7.20 6.64
C VAL A 17 26.44 -8.23 7.38
N ASP A 18 27.15 -7.82 8.43
CA ASP A 18 28.03 -8.69 9.24
C ASP A 18 28.99 -9.55 8.40
N ASN A 19 29.66 -8.92 7.41
CA ASN A 19 30.57 -9.58 6.46
C ASN A 19 29.93 -10.68 5.59
N LYS A 20 28.60 -10.74 5.50
CA LYS A 20 27.87 -11.70 4.66
C LYS A 20 26.85 -10.98 3.77
N CYS A 21 26.51 -11.60 2.64
CA CYS A 21 25.42 -11.09 1.82
C CYS A 21 24.08 -11.34 2.54
N SER A 22 23.37 -10.28 2.92
CA SER A 22 22.03 -10.31 3.52
C SER A 22 20.98 -11.06 2.67
N LYS A 23 21.24 -11.23 1.37
CA LYS A 23 20.37 -11.96 0.44
C LYS A 23 20.81 -13.42 0.22
N ASN A 24 21.83 -13.88 0.94
CA ASN A 24 22.37 -15.24 0.89
C ASN A 24 22.74 -15.68 -0.54
N PHE A 25 23.41 -14.81 -1.29
CA PHE A 25 24.11 -15.18 -2.54
C PHE A 25 25.54 -15.61 -2.22
N PRO A 26 26.22 -16.39 -3.09
CA PRO A 26 25.65 -17.17 -4.19
C PRO A 26 24.71 -18.26 -3.64
N LYS A 27 23.63 -18.56 -4.36
CA LYS A 27 22.70 -19.64 -3.99
C LYS A 27 23.31 -21.02 -4.30
N ASN A 28 22.81 -22.07 -3.67
CA ASN A 28 23.23 -23.43 -4.00
C ASN A 28 22.71 -23.85 -5.39
N PHE A 29 23.47 -24.70 -6.09
CA PHE A 29 22.96 -25.36 -7.29
C PHE A 29 21.82 -26.31 -6.91
N SER A 30 20.83 -26.41 -7.79
CA SER A 30 19.69 -27.33 -7.63
C SER A 30 19.23 -27.85 -8.98
N LYS A 31 18.99 -29.16 -9.07
CA LYS A 31 18.55 -29.81 -10.32
C LYS A 31 17.07 -29.56 -10.64
N HIS A 32 16.25 -29.28 -9.63
CA HIS A 32 14.81 -29.03 -9.77
C HIS A 32 14.38 -27.86 -8.88
N THR A 33 13.25 -27.26 -9.20
CA THR A 33 12.64 -26.25 -8.32
C THR A 33 11.84 -26.97 -7.24
N SER A 34 12.06 -26.63 -5.97
CA SER A 34 11.35 -27.18 -4.82
C SER A 34 10.98 -26.09 -3.82
N ILE A 35 10.22 -26.45 -2.79
CA ILE A 35 9.86 -25.56 -1.68
C ILE A 35 10.56 -26.10 -0.44
N ASP A 36 11.22 -25.23 0.31
CA ASP A 36 11.87 -25.62 1.56
C ASP A 36 10.87 -25.78 2.73
N LYS A 37 11.38 -26.14 3.91
CA LYS A 37 10.56 -26.36 5.11
C LYS A 37 9.87 -25.08 5.60
N ASP A 38 10.42 -23.92 5.25
CA ASP A 38 9.94 -22.61 5.65
C ASP A 38 8.99 -21.99 4.59
N GLY A 39 8.73 -22.72 3.50
CA GLY A 39 7.81 -22.32 2.44
C GLY A 39 8.43 -21.44 1.36
N PHE A 40 9.75 -21.27 1.33
CA PHE A 40 10.44 -20.49 0.30
C PHE A 40 10.81 -21.34 -0.92
N PRO A 41 10.74 -20.77 -2.14
CA PRO A 41 11.13 -21.47 -3.36
C PRO A 41 12.65 -21.60 -3.47
N ILE A 42 13.14 -22.84 -3.60
CA ILE A 42 14.49 -23.16 -4.05
C ILE A 42 14.44 -23.37 -5.57
N TYR A 43 14.83 -22.37 -6.33
CA TYR A 43 14.82 -22.45 -7.80
C TYR A 43 15.89 -23.38 -8.36
N ARG A 44 15.56 -24.09 -9.44
CA ARG A 44 16.52 -24.84 -10.25
C ARG A 44 17.67 -23.93 -10.70
N ARG A 45 18.91 -24.32 -10.39
CA ARG A 45 20.16 -23.67 -10.79
C ARG A 45 21.11 -24.75 -11.29
N LYS A 46 21.30 -24.83 -12.60
CA LYS A 46 22.14 -25.85 -13.24
C LYS A 46 23.61 -25.46 -13.19
N THR A 47 24.49 -26.46 -13.13
CA THR A 47 25.92 -26.31 -13.34
C THR A 47 26.23 -26.66 -14.79
N ASP A 48 26.13 -25.67 -15.67
CA ASP A 48 26.31 -25.80 -17.12
C ASP A 48 27.61 -25.15 -17.63
N GLY A 49 28.41 -24.57 -16.73
CA GLY A 49 29.64 -23.84 -17.07
C GLY A 49 29.40 -22.42 -17.59
N SER A 50 28.15 -21.99 -17.72
CA SER A 50 27.80 -20.63 -18.15
C SER A 50 28.14 -19.61 -17.05
N PHE A 51 28.81 -18.53 -17.42
CA PHE A 51 29.10 -17.41 -16.53
C PHE A 51 28.92 -16.07 -17.25
N ALA A 52 28.65 -15.04 -16.46
CA ALA A 52 28.72 -13.64 -16.88
C ALA A 52 29.85 -12.96 -16.11
N GLU A 53 30.65 -12.17 -16.79
CA GLU A 53 31.73 -11.41 -16.15
C GLU A 53 31.24 -10.01 -15.76
N LYS A 54 31.54 -9.61 -14.52
CA LYS A 54 31.25 -8.26 -14.04
C LYS A 54 32.34 -7.82 -13.08
N SER A 55 33.03 -6.73 -13.40
CA SER A 55 34.15 -6.20 -12.60
C SER A 55 35.23 -7.28 -12.37
N ASP A 56 35.63 -7.98 -13.43
CA ASP A 56 36.63 -9.06 -13.42
C ASP A 56 36.27 -10.26 -12.52
N VAL A 57 35.00 -10.38 -12.15
CA VAL A 57 34.46 -11.52 -11.40
C VAL A 57 33.52 -12.33 -12.29
N GLN A 58 33.79 -13.63 -12.41
CA GLN A 58 32.91 -14.58 -13.07
C GLN A 58 31.74 -14.97 -12.17
N LEU A 59 30.53 -14.64 -12.61
CA LEU A 59 29.28 -14.87 -11.90
C LEU A 59 28.46 -15.92 -12.65
N ASP A 60 28.29 -17.08 -12.03
CA ASP A 60 27.53 -18.19 -12.60
C ASP A 60 26.03 -18.15 -12.21
N ASN A 61 25.32 -19.23 -12.56
CA ASN A 61 23.89 -19.43 -12.26
C ASN A 61 23.52 -19.29 -10.77
N ARG A 62 24.48 -19.34 -9.83
CA ARG A 62 24.21 -19.13 -8.41
C ARG A 62 23.94 -17.67 -8.05
N ASN A 63 24.39 -16.74 -8.89
CA ASN A 63 24.21 -15.30 -8.72
C ASN A 63 22.99 -14.76 -9.46
N VAL A 64 22.28 -15.59 -10.24
CA VAL A 64 21.08 -15.16 -10.97
C VAL A 64 19.94 -14.84 -10.00
N VAL A 65 19.36 -13.65 -10.11
CA VAL A 65 18.14 -13.24 -9.39
C VAL A 65 16.92 -13.82 -10.12
N PRO A 66 15.93 -14.43 -9.42
CA PRO A 66 14.71 -14.94 -10.04
C PRO A 66 14.05 -13.90 -10.96
N TYR A 67 13.64 -14.32 -12.14
CA TYR A 67 13.04 -13.44 -13.13
C TYR A 67 12.06 -14.18 -14.03
N ASN A 68 11.19 -13.43 -14.70
CA ASN A 68 10.35 -13.94 -15.76
C ASN A 68 10.81 -13.32 -17.09
N LYS A 69 11.32 -14.15 -18.01
CA LYS A 69 11.87 -13.71 -19.29
C LYS A 69 10.86 -12.87 -20.09
N TYR A 70 9.61 -13.33 -20.17
CA TYR A 70 8.55 -12.64 -20.89
C TYR A 70 8.28 -11.25 -20.31
N LEU A 71 8.22 -11.12 -18.98
CA LEU A 71 7.98 -9.81 -18.35
C LEU A 71 9.16 -8.85 -18.56
N LEU A 72 10.40 -9.33 -18.43
CA LEU A 72 11.58 -8.50 -18.69
C LEU A 72 11.59 -7.97 -20.12
N GLU A 73 11.32 -8.85 -21.11
CA GLU A 73 11.30 -8.47 -22.53
C GLU A 73 10.14 -7.53 -22.86
N ARG A 74 8.94 -7.82 -22.34
CA ARG A 74 7.73 -7.03 -22.61
C ARG A 74 7.84 -5.60 -22.09
N TYR A 75 8.43 -5.41 -20.91
CA TYR A 75 8.46 -4.11 -20.23
C TYR A 75 9.83 -3.43 -20.27
N GLN A 76 10.87 -4.07 -20.83
CA GLN A 76 12.24 -3.55 -20.88
C GLN A 76 12.72 -3.02 -19.52
N ALA A 77 12.37 -3.72 -18.44
CA ALA A 77 12.59 -3.28 -17.07
C ALA A 77 13.13 -4.41 -16.19
N HIS A 78 13.82 -4.06 -15.11
CA HIS A 78 14.32 -5.00 -14.11
C HIS A 78 13.19 -5.49 -13.19
N ILE A 79 12.57 -6.62 -13.55
CA ILE A 79 11.44 -7.20 -12.83
C ILE A 79 11.90 -8.46 -12.07
N ASN A 80 11.86 -8.37 -10.74
CA ASN A 80 12.04 -9.52 -9.85
C ASN A 80 10.70 -10.25 -9.71
N VAL A 81 10.70 -11.59 -9.87
CA VAL A 81 9.50 -12.41 -9.71
C VAL A 81 9.78 -13.47 -8.66
N GLU A 82 9.02 -13.41 -7.57
CA GLU A 82 9.16 -14.33 -6.44
C GLU A 82 7.86 -15.10 -6.23
N TRP A 83 8.00 -16.37 -5.85
CA TRP A 83 6.87 -17.21 -5.47
C TRP A 83 6.62 -17.06 -3.96
N CYS A 84 5.40 -16.68 -3.60
CA CYS A 84 5.01 -16.36 -2.22
C CYS A 84 3.99 -17.38 -1.73
N ASN A 85 4.35 -18.19 -0.74
CA ASN A 85 3.48 -19.22 -0.16
C ASN A 85 3.27 -19.08 1.36
N HIS A 86 3.77 -18.01 1.96
CA HIS A 86 3.62 -17.76 3.39
C HIS A 86 2.61 -16.63 3.65
N CYS A 87 1.78 -16.76 4.69
CA CYS A 87 0.89 -15.66 5.11
C CYS A 87 1.65 -14.37 5.44
N PHE A 88 2.91 -14.50 5.89
CA PHE A 88 3.82 -13.35 6.08
C PHE A 88 4.17 -12.65 4.76
N SER A 89 4.29 -13.37 3.65
CA SER A 89 4.50 -12.76 2.33
C SER A 89 3.28 -11.94 1.90
N ILE A 90 2.06 -12.39 2.25
CA ILE A 90 0.83 -11.62 2.03
C ILE A 90 0.84 -10.35 2.90
N ARG A 91 1.16 -10.46 4.19
CA ARG A 91 1.34 -9.29 5.07
C ARG A 91 2.40 -8.33 4.54
N TYR A 92 3.50 -8.86 4.01
CA TYR A 92 4.56 -8.08 3.42
C TYR A 92 4.07 -7.35 2.17
N LEU A 93 3.36 -8.02 1.25
CA LEU A 93 2.75 -7.37 0.09
C LEU A 93 1.83 -6.21 0.52
N PHE A 94 0.91 -6.46 1.46
CA PHE A 94 0.03 -5.42 1.98
C PHE A 94 0.79 -4.31 2.72
N LYS A 95 1.90 -4.62 3.39
CA LYS A 95 2.77 -3.60 3.99
C LYS A 95 3.32 -2.67 2.93
N TYR A 96 3.72 -3.15 1.76
CA TYR A 96 4.26 -2.30 0.69
C TYR A 96 3.17 -1.56 -0.09
N ILE A 97 2.03 -2.20 -0.34
CA ILE A 97 0.87 -1.55 -0.98
C ILE A 97 0.31 -0.44 -0.10
N ASN A 98 0.18 -0.71 1.21
CA ASN A 98 -0.34 0.25 2.18
C ASN A 98 0.77 1.01 2.89
N LYS A 99 2.02 0.88 2.45
CA LYS A 99 3.09 1.74 2.97
C LYS A 99 2.68 3.14 2.57
N GLY A 100 2.39 3.97 3.56
CA GLY A 100 2.20 5.39 3.32
C GLY A 100 3.41 5.90 2.52
N PRO A 101 3.21 6.80 1.57
CA PRO A 101 4.33 7.38 0.84
C PRO A 101 5.23 8.12 1.81
N ASP A 102 6.48 8.22 1.40
CA ASP A 102 7.51 8.85 2.22
C ASP A 102 7.10 10.30 2.51
N ARG A 103 7.27 10.69 3.77
CA ARG A 103 7.03 12.05 4.24
C ARG A 103 8.37 12.73 4.47
N ALA A 104 8.43 14.00 4.12
CA ALA A 104 9.58 14.85 4.34
C ALA A 104 9.12 16.12 5.03
N ILE A 105 9.82 16.49 6.10
CA ILE A 105 9.64 17.80 6.73
C ILE A 105 10.50 18.78 5.93
N VAL A 106 9.88 19.77 5.32
CA VAL A 106 10.56 20.84 4.57
C VAL A 106 10.60 22.08 5.46
N VAL A 107 11.79 22.63 5.63
CA VAL A 107 12.00 23.89 6.36
C VAL A 107 12.15 25.01 5.36
N VAL A 108 11.29 26.02 5.42
CA VAL A 108 11.39 27.21 4.56
C VAL A 108 12.17 28.28 5.30
N VAL A 109 13.48 28.34 5.03
CA VAL A 109 14.34 29.39 5.57
C VAL A 109 14.15 30.65 4.73
N GLN A 110 13.63 31.71 5.33
CA GLN A 110 13.60 33.02 4.68
C GLN A 110 15.03 33.55 4.58
N ASN A 111 15.47 33.93 3.37
CA ASN A 111 16.71 34.68 3.19
C ASN A 111 16.49 36.10 3.71
N ASN A 112 16.73 36.31 5.00
CA ASN A 112 16.74 37.65 5.58
C ASN A 112 17.98 38.38 5.06
N ASN A 113 17.81 39.23 4.05
CA ASN A 113 18.69 40.39 3.92
C ASN A 113 18.39 41.27 5.13
N GLU A 114 19.45 41.56 5.89
CA GLU A 114 19.44 42.27 7.17
C GLU A 114 18.70 43.62 7.11
N CYS A 115 17.43 43.67 7.53
CA CYS A 115 16.77 44.84 8.13
C CYS A 115 15.26 44.60 8.30
N ASP A 116 14.85 43.97 9.41
CA ASP A 116 13.61 44.27 10.16
C ASP A 116 13.36 43.16 11.20
N ASN A 117 14.08 43.25 12.33
CA ASN A 117 13.93 42.35 13.47
C ASN A 117 12.72 42.75 14.33
N ASN A 118 11.48 42.52 13.85
CA ASN A 118 10.28 42.64 14.71
C ASN A 118 9.07 41.80 14.27
N ASP A 119 9.17 40.96 13.24
CA ASP A 119 8.06 40.07 12.90
C ASP A 119 8.13 38.80 13.75
N ALA A 120 7.04 38.52 14.47
CA ALA A 120 6.89 37.29 15.26
C ALA A 120 7.10 36.07 14.35
N VAL A 121 8.09 35.25 14.68
CA VAL A 121 8.40 34.02 13.92
C VAL A 121 7.21 33.07 14.06
N ASP A 122 6.55 32.80 12.94
CA ASP A 122 5.44 31.84 12.86
C ASP A 122 6.02 30.44 12.64
N GLU A 123 6.27 29.72 13.74
CA GLU A 123 6.81 28.35 13.74
C GLU A 123 6.01 27.39 12.85
N ILE A 124 4.70 27.63 12.65
CA ILE A 124 3.83 26.77 11.83
C ILE A 124 4.11 26.98 10.34
N LYS A 125 4.45 28.20 9.92
CA LYS A 125 4.82 28.50 8.52
C LYS A 125 6.25 28.07 8.18
N GLU A 126 7.09 27.82 9.17
CA GLU A 126 8.49 27.45 8.96
C GLU A 126 8.64 25.97 8.54
N TYR A 127 7.72 25.10 8.99
CA TYR A 127 7.78 23.66 8.76
C TYR A 127 6.58 23.14 7.97
N TYR A 128 6.84 22.51 6.83
CA TYR A 128 5.83 21.81 6.04
C TYR A 128 6.03 20.28 6.13
N ASP A 129 5.03 19.56 6.65
CA ASP A 129 4.96 18.09 6.49
C ASP A 129 4.49 17.76 5.07
N CYS A 130 5.46 17.46 4.20
CA CYS A 130 5.22 17.19 2.80
C CYS A 130 5.16 15.68 2.51
N ARG A 131 4.21 15.29 1.66
CA ARG A 131 4.08 13.91 1.17
C ARG A 131 4.80 13.79 -0.18
N TYR A 132 5.82 12.93 -0.27
CA TYR A 132 6.49 12.65 -1.54
C TYR A 132 5.59 11.78 -2.43
N LEU A 133 5.31 12.28 -3.64
CA LEU A 133 4.61 11.53 -4.69
C LEU A 133 5.57 11.35 -5.86
N PHE A 134 5.87 10.11 -6.21
CA PHE A 134 6.67 9.83 -7.40
C PHE A 134 5.93 10.29 -8.67
N ALA A 135 6.67 10.73 -9.69
CA ALA A 135 6.12 11.36 -10.89
C ALA A 135 4.98 10.57 -11.53
N CYS A 136 5.09 9.24 -11.67
CA CYS A 136 4.02 8.44 -12.27
C CYS A 136 2.73 8.42 -11.42
N VAL A 137 2.84 8.40 -10.09
CA VAL A 137 1.69 8.43 -9.16
C VAL A 137 1.05 9.82 -9.17
N ALA A 138 1.85 10.88 -9.25
CA ALA A 138 1.37 12.25 -9.37
C ALA A 138 0.56 12.43 -10.66
N SER A 139 1.10 12.00 -11.81
CA SER A 139 0.36 12.03 -13.08
C SER A 139 -0.94 11.23 -13.01
N TRP A 140 -0.91 10.02 -12.43
CA TRP A 140 -2.11 9.20 -12.28
C TRP A 140 -3.21 9.91 -11.49
N ARG A 141 -2.82 10.60 -10.41
CA ARG A 141 -3.74 11.39 -9.56
C ARG A 141 -4.24 12.64 -10.27
N ILE A 142 -3.38 13.37 -10.99
CA ILE A 142 -3.75 14.58 -11.76
C ILE A 142 -4.80 14.23 -12.82
N TYR A 143 -4.65 13.09 -13.49
CA TYR A 143 -5.62 12.61 -14.47
C TYR A 143 -6.84 11.90 -13.86
N GLY A 144 -6.94 11.80 -12.54
CA GLY A 144 -8.08 11.18 -11.85
C GLY A 144 -8.23 9.67 -12.07
N TYR A 145 -7.14 8.98 -12.42
CA TYR A 145 -7.18 7.53 -12.61
C TYR A 145 -7.22 6.79 -11.27
N ASP A 146 -7.93 5.66 -11.26
CA ASP A 146 -7.94 4.76 -10.10
C ASP A 146 -6.53 4.23 -9.82
N VAL A 147 -6.05 4.49 -8.61
CA VAL A 147 -4.69 4.09 -8.17
C VAL A 147 -4.66 2.63 -7.72
N HIS A 148 -5.79 2.12 -7.24
CA HIS A 148 -5.92 0.76 -6.74
C HIS A 148 -7.28 0.19 -7.16
N TYR A 149 -7.27 -1.10 -7.50
CA TYR A 149 -8.48 -1.85 -7.79
C TYR A 149 -8.48 -3.09 -6.90
N MET A 150 -9.59 -3.33 -6.19
CA MET A 150 -9.79 -4.55 -5.42
C MET A 150 -11.06 -5.23 -5.93
N SER A 151 -10.95 -6.53 -6.23
CA SER A 151 -12.10 -7.37 -6.57
C SER A 151 -12.14 -8.56 -5.61
N PRO A 152 -13.26 -8.76 -4.88
CA PRO A 152 -14.45 -7.91 -4.85
C PRO A 152 -14.19 -6.57 -4.15
N SER A 153 -15.01 -5.55 -4.45
CA SER A 153 -14.94 -4.26 -3.77
C SER A 153 -15.29 -4.41 -2.28
N VAL A 154 -14.47 -3.86 -1.39
CA VAL A 154 -14.69 -3.95 0.06
C VAL A 154 -15.14 -2.60 0.61
N MET A 155 -16.32 -2.57 1.21
CA MET A 155 -16.88 -1.38 1.88
C MET A 155 -16.57 -1.42 3.38
N ARG A 156 -15.98 -0.36 3.90
CA ARG A 156 -15.80 -0.18 5.35
C ARG A 156 -17.12 0.25 5.96
N LEU A 157 -17.57 -0.49 6.96
CA LEU A 157 -18.84 -0.31 7.63
C LEU A 157 -18.57 0.17 9.07
N PRO A 158 -18.73 1.47 9.36
CA PRO A 158 -18.54 1.98 10.71
C PRO A 158 -19.60 1.41 11.64
N PHE A 159 -19.23 1.06 12.86
CA PHE A 159 -20.17 0.72 13.93
C PHE A 159 -19.90 1.57 15.16
N HIS A 160 -20.94 1.78 15.97
CA HIS A 160 -20.82 2.49 17.23
C HIS A 160 -21.90 2.02 18.20
N LEU A 161 -21.69 2.31 19.48
CA LEU A 161 -22.72 2.16 20.51
C LEU A 161 -23.71 3.34 20.47
N PRO A 162 -24.86 3.23 21.16
CA PRO A 162 -25.73 4.37 21.37
C PRO A 162 -24.95 5.57 21.90
N ASP A 163 -25.17 6.74 21.30
CA ASP A 163 -24.53 8.02 21.65
C ASP A 163 -23.00 8.07 21.56
N GLN A 164 -22.39 7.13 20.82
CA GLN A 164 -20.94 7.09 20.53
C GLN A 164 -20.63 7.27 19.04
N GLN A 165 -21.43 8.08 18.35
CA GLN A 165 -21.23 8.35 16.93
C GLN A 165 -19.91 9.07 16.68
N GLN A 166 -19.16 8.63 15.67
CA GLN A 166 -17.95 9.32 15.26
C GLN A 166 -18.31 10.64 14.56
N LEU A 167 -17.84 11.75 15.12
CA LEU A 167 -17.90 13.08 14.51
C LEU A 167 -16.54 13.42 13.90
N VAL A 168 -16.56 13.95 12.67
CA VAL A 168 -15.36 14.46 11.98
C VAL A 168 -15.57 15.95 11.81
N TYR A 169 -14.63 16.75 12.33
CA TYR A 169 -14.65 18.20 12.28
C TYR A 169 -13.23 18.75 12.05
N SER A 170 -13.16 19.96 11.54
CA SER A 170 -11.95 20.73 11.29
C SER A 170 -11.70 21.70 12.44
N ALA A 171 -10.47 22.22 12.56
CA ALA A 171 -10.13 23.18 13.62
C ALA A 171 -10.94 24.48 13.54
N ASP A 172 -11.38 24.85 12.35
CA ASP A 172 -12.14 26.08 12.08
C ASP A 172 -13.66 25.86 12.07
N ASP A 173 -14.14 24.63 12.27
CA ASP A 173 -15.57 24.33 12.25
C ASP A 173 -16.25 24.80 13.55
N ASP A 174 -17.40 25.46 13.41
CA ASP A 174 -18.21 25.86 14.56
C ASP A 174 -18.83 24.63 15.24
N ILE A 175 -18.72 24.57 16.58
CA ILE A 175 -19.17 23.42 17.36
C ILE A 175 -20.68 23.20 17.21
N ASP A 176 -21.48 24.27 17.20
CA ASP A 176 -22.93 24.13 17.10
C ASP A 176 -23.34 23.60 15.72
N ASP A 177 -22.60 23.97 14.67
CA ASP A 177 -22.84 23.46 13.32
C ASP A 177 -22.34 22.02 13.13
N VAL A 178 -21.25 21.63 13.79
CA VAL A 178 -20.79 20.23 13.84
C VAL A 178 -21.83 19.35 14.53
N LEU A 179 -22.41 19.81 15.65
CA LEU A 179 -23.43 19.06 16.39
C LEU A 179 -24.74 18.92 15.60
N LYS A 180 -25.07 19.88 14.73
CA LYS A 180 -26.25 19.81 13.85
C LYS A 180 -26.05 18.91 12.63
N ASN A 181 -24.80 18.61 12.25
CA ASN A 181 -24.51 17.84 11.06
C ASN A 181 -24.35 16.33 11.37
N PRO A 182 -25.29 15.47 10.95
CA PRO A 182 -25.10 14.03 11.07
C PRO A 182 -23.93 13.60 10.17
N SER A 183 -22.86 13.08 10.78
CA SER A 183 -21.70 12.61 10.01
C SER A 183 -22.06 11.40 9.13
N VAL A 184 -21.35 11.23 8.01
CA VAL A 184 -21.50 10.07 7.09
C VAL A 184 -21.20 8.73 7.79
N ALA A 185 -20.40 8.75 8.86
CA ALA A 185 -20.07 7.55 9.65
C ALA A 185 -21.16 7.21 10.67
N SER A 186 -21.78 8.22 11.27
CA SER A 186 -22.95 8.09 12.16
C SER A 186 -24.17 7.52 11.45
N SER A 187 -24.26 7.69 10.14
CA SER A 187 -25.47 7.40 9.39
C SER A 187 -25.49 6.04 8.72
N MET A 188 -24.34 5.48 8.36
CA MET A 188 -24.36 4.27 7.55
C MET A 188 -24.96 3.07 8.31
N PHE A 189 -24.67 2.97 9.60
CA PHE A 189 -25.21 1.92 10.47
C PHE A 189 -26.69 2.16 10.80
N THR A 190 -27.04 3.35 11.28
CA THR A 190 -28.43 3.70 11.63
C THR A 190 -29.35 3.70 10.41
N SER A 191 -28.92 4.24 9.26
CA SER A 191 -29.67 4.17 8.01
C SER A 191 -29.88 2.74 7.52
N SER A 192 -29.05 1.77 7.94
CA SER A 192 -29.32 0.35 7.63
C SER A 192 -30.52 -0.19 8.43
N MET A 193 -30.70 0.28 9.67
CA MET A 193 -31.87 -0.04 10.48
C MET A 193 -33.14 0.61 9.93
N GLU A 194 -33.05 1.86 9.49
CA GLU A 194 -34.16 2.52 8.79
C GLU A 194 -34.51 1.80 7.49
N CYS A 195 -33.49 1.35 6.74
CA CYS A 195 -33.67 0.57 5.52
C CYS A 195 -34.41 -0.76 5.80
N ASN A 196 -34.19 -1.39 6.95
CA ASN A 196 -34.92 -2.60 7.38
C ASN A 196 -36.43 -2.35 7.58
N GLN A 197 -36.83 -1.13 7.90
CA GLN A 197 -38.25 -0.77 8.02
C GLN A 197 -38.93 -0.60 6.66
N VAL A 198 -38.16 -0.21 5.63
CA VAL A 198 -38.68 0.10 4.29
C VAL A 198 -38.64 -1.13 3.38
N TYR A 199 -37.56 -1.91 3.42
CA TYR A 199 -37.32 -3.01 2.50
C TYR A 199 -37.32 -4.35 3.22
N LYS A 200 -38.30 -5.21 2.92
CA LYS A 200 -38.37 -6.56 3.49
C LYS A 200 -37.14 -7.41 3.20
N GLN A 201 -36.49 -7.22 2.05
CA GLN A 201 -35.24 -7.95 1.72
C GLN A 201 -34.07 -7.55 2.64
N ALA A 202 -34.10 -6.36 3.23
CA ALA A 202 -33.02 -5.90 4.10
C ALA A 202 -33.04 -6.60 5.47
N THR A 203 -34.22 -7.04 5.95
CA THR A 203 -34.34 -7.74 7.23
C THR A 203 -33.64 -9.09 7.27
N ASP A 204 -33.38 -9.68 6.11
CA ASP A 204 -32.70 -10.97 5.97
C ASP A 204 -31.16 -10.83 5.95
N LEU A 205 -30.64 -9.59 6.01
CA LEU A 205 -29.21 -9.31 5.88
C LEU A 205 -28.63 -8.83 7.21
N THR A 206 -27.46 -9.36 7.57
CA THR A 206 -26.63 -8.71 8.58
C THR A 206 -26.02 -7.42 8.04
N TYR A 207 -25.55 -6.54 8.93
CA TYR A 207 -24.93 -5.28 8.51
C TYR A 207 -23.72 -5.50 7.59
N VAL A 208 -22.94 -6.56 7.82
CA VAL A 208 -21.79 -6.95 6.98
C VAL A 208 -22.21 -7.36 5.56
N GLU A 209 -23.40 -7.93 5.42
CA GLU A 209 -23.95 -8.41 4.15
C GLU A 209 -24.72 -7.34 3.39
N PHE A 210 -25.09 -6.23 4.04
CA PHE A 210 -25.83 -5.13 3.41
C PHE A 210 -25.23 -4.66 2.08
N PRO A 211 -23.91 -4.43 1.96
CA PRO A 211 -23.27 -4.01 0.70
C PRO A 211 -23.44 -4.99 -0.47
N THR A 212 -23.79 -6.26 -0.20
CA THR A 212 -24.01 -7.28 -1.23
C THR A 212 -25.32 -7.04 -2.00
N LYS A 213 -26.33 -6.43 -1.37
CA LYS A 213 -27.67 -6.19 -1.94
C LYS A 213 -28.07 -4.71 -1.97
N PHE A 214 -27.39 -3.86 -1.22
CA PHE A 214 -27.66 -2.44 -1.13
C PHE A 214 -26.41 -1.61 -1.41
N VAL A 215 -26.59 -0.38 -1.86
CA VAL A 215 -25.55 0.64 -2.06
C VAL A 215 -25.88 1.83 -1.19
N PHE A 216 -24.91 2.27 -0.39
CA PHE A 216 -25.05 3.50 0.38
C PHE A 216 -24.85 4.72 -0.52
N LYS A 217 -25.82 5.65 -0.50
CA LYS A 217 -25.78 6.90 -1.24
C LYS A 217 -25.39 8.02 -0.28
N CYS A 218 -24.09 8.37 -0.24
CA CYS A 218 -23.56 9.36 0.70
C CYS A 218 -24.33 10.69 0.67
N ASN A 219 -24.67 11.19 -0.52
CA ASN A 219 -25.38 12.46 -0.69
C ASN A 219 -26.80 12.45 -0.09
N LEU A 220 -27.43 11.28 -0.01
CA LEU A 220 -28.79 11.10 0.52
C LEU A 220 -28.78 10.45 1.91
N ASN A 221 -27.61 10.09 2.42
CA ASN A 221 -27.43 9.39 3.67
C ASN A 221 -28.25 8.10 3.83
N THR A 222 -28.56 7.40 2.72
CA THR A 222 -29.50 6.27 2.72
C THR A 222 -28.99 5.08 1.93
N TRP A 223 -29.47 3.90 2.30
CA TRP A 223 -29.27 2.68 1.53
C TRP A 223 -30.35 2.54 0.46
N LYS A 224 -29.93 2.15 -0.75
CA LYS A 224 -30.83 1.82 -1.86
C LYS A 224 -30.53 0.42 -2.40
N PRO A 225 -31.53 -0.31 -2.90
CA PRO A 225 -31.30 -1.59 -3.56
C PRO A 225 -30.22 -1.44 -4.64
N ARG A 226 -29.30 -2.40 -4.68
CA ARG A 226 -28.21 -2.43 -5.63
C ARG A 226 -28.73 -2.87 -6.99
N GLU A 227 -28.54 -2.04 -7.99
CA GLU A 227 -28.90 -2.35 -9.39
C GLU A 227 -27.81 -3.19 -10.10
N GLY A 228 -26.55 -3.11 -9.65
CA GLY A 228 -25.45 -3.86 -10.23
C GLY A 228 -24.16 -3.89 -9.40
N GLY A 229 -23.24 -4.75 -9.83
CA GLY A 229 -21.95 -5.00 -9.17
C GLY A 229 -22.06 -5.86 -7.91
N TYR A 230 -20.93 -6.04 -7.22
CA TYR A 230 -20.84 -6.80 -5.98
C TYR A 230 -19.83 -6.15 -5.03
N SER A 231 -20.20 -6.07 -3.75
CA SER A 231 -19.33 -5.54 -2.70
C SER A 231 -19.53 -6.30 -1.40
N ILE A 232 -18.48 -6.41 -0.60
CA ILE A 232 -18.49 -7.07 0.71
C ILE A 232 -18.28 -5.99 1.78
N GLY A 233 -19.05 -6.05 2.86
CA GLY A 233 -18.84 -5.20 4.02
C GLY A 233 -17.72 -5.71 4.93
N ARG A 234 -17.03 -4.79 5.61
CA ARG A 234 -16.21 -5.09 6.77
C ARG A 234 -16.44 -4.06 7.86
N ILE A 235 -16.81 -4.56 9.04
CA ILE A 235 -16.96 -3.73 10.23
C ILE A 235 -15.60 -3.13 10.60
N HIS A 236 -15.59 -1.83 10.90
CA HIS A 236 -14.45 -1.07 11.37
C HIS A 236 -14.85 -0.16 12.52
#